data_AF-A0A530AF13-F1
#
_entry.id   AF-A0A530AF13-F1
#
_cell.length_a   1.000
_cell.length_b   1.000
_cell.length_c   1.000
_cell.angle_alpha   90.00
_cell.angle_beta   90.00
_cell.angle_gamma   90.00
#
_symmetry.space_group_name_H-M   'P 1'
#
loop_
_entity.id
_entity.type
_entity.pdbx_description
1 polymer ?
#
loop_
_entity_poly.entity_id
_entity_poly.type
_entity_poly.pdbx_seq_one_letter_code
_entity_poly.pdbx_strand_id
1 'polypeptide(L)'
;IKKISVQRGYDVTEYLLNCFGGAGGQHACLVADALGMEAVLIHPFSGLLSAYGIGLSSVFASRQQGLLQPLSEESRSAVEALIAALRSEVVAELGEQGIAEGALSTRPVLHVRYDGT
;
A
#
# COMPACT_ATOMS: atom_id res chain seq x y z
N ILE A 1 -15.57 -5.39 -6.34
CA ILE A 1 -14.93 -4.56 -7.39
C ILE A 1 -15.65 -3.23 -7.53
N LYS A 2 -16.86 -3.16 -8.12
CA LYS A 2 -17.64 -1.92 -8.31
C LYS A 2 -17.75 -1.02 -7.07
N LYS A 3 -18.17 -1.56 -5.92
CA LYS A 3 -18.34 -0.79 -4.68
C LYS A 3 -17.07 -0.03 -4.28
N ILE A 4 -15.92 -0.71 -4.24
CA ILE A 4 -14.66 -0.11 -3.76
C ILE A 4 -14.13 0.90 -4.78
N SER A 5 -14.13 0.54 -6.08
CA SER A 5 -13.55 1.40 -7.12
C SER A 5 -14.39 2.65 -7.38
N VAL A 6 -15.71 2.52 -7.49
CA VAL A 6 -16.62 3.66 -7.73
C VAL A 6 -16.68 4.58 -6.51
N GLN A 7 -16.64 4.05 -5.28
CA GLN A 7 -16.54 4.89 -4.07
C GLN A 7 -15.26 5.72 -4.02
N ARG A 8 -14.19 5.27 -4.70
CA ARG A 8 -12.94 6.02 -4.85
C ARG A 8 -12.93 6.95 -6.08
N GLY A 9 -14.04 7.04 -6.81
CA GLY A 9 -14.18 7.92 -7.98
C GLY A 9 -13.61 7.37 -9.28
N TYR A 10 -13.24 6.08 -9.34
CA TYR A 10 -12.73 5.47 -10.57
C TYR A 10 -13.87 5.09 -11.51
N ASP A 11 -13.73 5.44 -12.79
CA ASP A 11 -14.50 4.83 -13.87
C ASP A 11 -13.88 3.47 -14.21
N VAL A 12 -14.58 2.40 -13.89
CA VAL A 12 -14.05 1.04 -14.04
C VAL A 12 -14.07 0.53 -15.48
N THR A 13 -14.86 1.15 -16.38
CA THR A 13 -14.95 0.70 -17.78
C THR A 13 -13.68 1.02 -18.57
N GLU A 14 -12.90 2.00 -18.13
CA GLU A 14 -11.61 2.37 -18.72
C GLU A 14 -10.45 1.43 -18.32
N TYR A 15 -10.72 0.42 -17.49
CA TYR A 15 -9.71 -0.53 -17.02
C TYR A 15 -9.94 -1.93 -17.58
N LEU A 16 -8.86 -2.72 -17.57
CA LEU A 16 -8.94 -4.16 -17.74
C LEU A 16 -9.16 -4.86 -16.40
N LEU A 17 -9.88 -5.98 -16.42
CA LEU A 17 -10.00 -6.87 -15.26
C LEU A 17 -8.80 -7.81 -15.20
N ASN A 18 -7.87 -7.58 -14.27
CA ASN A 18 -6.84 -8.59 -13.99
C ASN A 18 -7.41 -9.68 -13.07
N CYS A 19 -7.49 -10.92 -13.56
CA CYS A 19 -8.03 -12.04 -12.81
C CYS A 19 -6.94 -13.08 -12.48
N PHE A 20 -6.82 -13.45 -11.20
CA PHE A 20 -5.79 -14.36 -10.71
C PHE A 20 -6.30 -15.25 -9.57
N GLY A 21 -5.45 -16.17 -9.11
CA GLY A 21 -5.80 -17.25 -8.18
C GLY A 21 -6.26 -18.51 -8.92
N GLY A 22 -6.16 -19.67 -8.28
CA GLY A 22 -6.41 -20.97 -8.92
C GLY A 22 -7.82 -21.14 -9.50
N ALA A 23 -8.80 -20.37 -9.03
CA ALA A 23 -10.18 -20.36 -9.53
C ALA A 23 -10.58 -19.05 -10.23
N GLY A 24 -9.69 -18.07 -10.34
CA GLY A 24 -10.03 -16.72 -10.80
C GLY A 24 -10.68 -16.72 -12.19
N GLY A 25 -10.05 -17.43 -13.14
CA GLY A 25 -10.51 -17.47 -14.53
C GLY A 25 -11.93 -18.01 -14.74
N GLN A 26 -12.50 -18.76 -13.79
CA GLN A 26 -13.81 -19.41 -13.95
C GLN A 26 -14.96 -18.42 -14.17
N HIS A 27 -14.87 -17.21 -13.61
CA HIS A 27 -15.93 -16.21 -13.66
C HIS A 27 -15.49 -14.89 -14.31
N ALA A 28 -14.27 -14.82 -14.88
CA ALA A 28 -13.66 -13.56 -15.27
C ALA A 28 -14.48 -12.77 -16.30
N CYS A 29 -14.97 -13.42 -17.36
CA CYS A 29 -15.78 -12.75 -18.38
C CYS A 29 -17.11 -12.25 -17.82
N LEU A 30 -17.84 -13.08 -17.06
CA LEU A 30 -19.12 -12.67 -16.44
C LEU A 30 -18.96 -11.47 -15.50
N VAL A 31 -17.83 -11.42 -14.77
CA VAL A 31 -17.51 -10.28 -13.91
C VAL A 31 -17.16 -9.05 -14.73
N ALA A 32 -16.38 -9.18 -15.81
CA ALA A 32 -16.05 -8.07 -16.70
C ALA A 32 -17.31 -7.48 -17.35
N ASP A 33 -18.20 -8.33 -17.87
CA ASP A 33 -19.49 -7.93 -18.45
C ASP A 33 -20.34 -7.15 -17.44
N ALA A 34 -20.46 -7.66 -16.21
CA ALA A 34 -21.23 -7.00 -15.15
C ALA A 34 -20.63 -5.65 -14.71
N LEU A 35 -19.36 -5.41 -15.01
CA LEU A 35 -18.64 -4.16 -14.72
C LEU A 35 -18.56 -3.23 -15.94
N GLY A 36 -18.98 -3.67 -17.13
CA GLY A 36 -18.82 -2.91 -18.37
C GLY A 36 -17.37 -2.79 -18.84
N MET A 37 -16.51 -3.76 -18.49
CA MET A 37 -15.11 -3.79 -18.90
C MET A 37 -14.96 -4.57 -20.22
N GLU A 38 -14.15 -4.06 -21.14
CA GLU A 38 -13.97 -4.67 -22.46
C GLU A 38 -12.80 -5.67 -22.53
N ALA A 39 -11.95 -5.71 -21.50
CA ALA A 39 -10.74 -6.52 -21.50
C ALA A 39 -10.53 -7.25 -20.17
N VAL A 40 -10.10 -8.51 -20.28
CA VAL A 40 -9.63 -9.32 -19.15
C VAL A 40 -8.16 -9.66 -19.37
N LEU A 41 -7.33 -9.37 -18.38
CA LEU A 41 -5.93 -9.80 -18.34
C LEU A 41 -5.82 -11.08 -17.50
N ILE A 42 -5.32 -12.14 -18.11
CA ILE A 42 -4.94 -13.38 -17.43
C ILE A 42 -3.43 -13.53 -17.52
N HIS A 43 -2.74 -13.28 -16.40
CA HIS A 43 -1.30 -13.46 -16.33
C HIS A 43 -0.92 -14.94 -16.51
N PRO A 44 0.20 -15.29 -17.19
CA PRO A 44 0.66 -16.69 -17.31
C PRO A 44 0.84 -17.40 -15.96
N PHE A 45 1.20 -16.64 -14.92
CA PHE A 45 1.32 -17.12 -13.53
C PHE A 45 0.08 -16.82 -12.68
N SER A 46 -1.11 -16.67 -13.26
CA SER A 46 -2.35 -16.31 -12.54
C SER A 46 -2.62 -17.21 -11.33
N GLY A 47 -2.36 -18.52 -11.42
CA GLY A 47 -2.49 -19.44 -10.29
C GLY A 47 -1.48 -19.23 -9.14
N LEU A 48 -0.36 -18.55 -9.41
CA LEU A 48 0.75 -18.32 -8.46
C LEU A 48 1.03 -16.83 -8.22
N LEU A 49 0.16 -15.93 -8.71
CA LEU A 49 0.49 -14.51 -8.82
C LEU A 49 0.81 -13.87 -7.47
N SER A 50 0.19 -14.36 -6.38
CA SER A 50 0.50 -13.93 -5.02
C SER A 50 1.94 -14.27 -4.62
N ALA A 51 2.39 -15.50 -4.87
CA ALA A 51 3.76 -15.93 -4.57
C ALA A 51 4.77 -15.19 -5.44
N TYR A 52 4.44 -14.98 -6.72
CA TYR A 52 5.24 -14.19 -7.65
C TYR A 52 5.40 -12.74 -7.17
N GLY A 53 4.31 -12.11 -6.73
CA GLY A 53 4.33 -10.74 -6.18
C GLY A 53 5.18 -10.62 -4.90
N ILE A 54 5.11 -11.61 -4.00
CA ILE A 54 5.98 -11.66 -2.81
C ILE A 54 7.45 -11.76 -3.24
N GLY A 55 7.76 -12.64 -4.20
CA GLY A 55 9.13 -12.81 -4.70
C GLY A 55 9.73 -11.57 -5.38
N LEU A 56 8.90 -10.68 -5.92
CA LEU A 56 9.33 -9.40 -6.51
C LEU A 56 9.30 -8.22 -5.53
N SER A 57 8.70 -8.39 -4.35
CA SER A 57 8.48 -7.29 -3.43
C SER A 57 9.80 -6.80 -2.81
N SER A 58 9.92 -5.48 -2.64
CA SER A 58 10.97 -4.91 -1.80
C SER A 58 10.63 -5.13 -0.33
N VAL A 59 11.63 -5.48 0.48
CA VAL A 59 11.47 -5.49 1.93
C VAL A 59 11.25 -4.06 2.42
N PHE A 60 10.22 -3.86 3.24
CA PHE A 60 9.96 -2.59 3.91
C PHE A 60 9.40 -2.87 5.30
N ALA A 61 9.64 -1.95 6.21
CA ALA A 61 9.02 -1.93 7.54
C ALA A 61 8.41 -0.56 7.78
N SER A 62 7.34 -0.52 8.57
CA SER A 62 6.64 0.71 8.93
C SER A 62 6.34 0.76 10.41
N ARG A 63 6.36 1.96 10.99
CA ARG A 63 5.97 2.26 12.36
C ARG A 63 5.11 3.50 12.37
N GLN A 64 4.12 3.51 13.25
CA GLN A 64 3.20 4.63 13.40
C GLN A 64 2.93 4.83 14.88
N GLN A 65 2.94 6.10 15.30
CA GLN A 65 2.58 6.51 16.64
C GLN A 65 1.77 7.80 16.58
N GLY A 66 0.75 7.90 17.43
CA GLY A 66 -0.07 9.11 17.55
C GLY A 66 0.65 10.21 18.33
N LEU A 67 0.52 11.45 17.87
CA LEU A 67 0.96 12.65 18.56
C LEU A 67 -0.23 13.59 18.69
N LEU A 68 -0.67 13.85 19.93
CA LEU A 68 -1.86 14.66 20.20
C LEU A 68 -1.46 16.13 20.43
N GLN A 69 -1.07 16.82 19.37
CA GLN A 69 -0.66 18.23 19.40
C GLN A 69 -1.12 18.95 18.11
N PRO A 70 -1.49 20.24 18.18
CA PRO A 70 -1.71 21.04 16.98
C PRO A 70 -0.43 21.14 16.14
N LEU A 71 -0.55 20.93 14.83
CA LEU A 71 0.58 21.10 13.91
C LEU A 71 0.96 22.58 13.84
N SER A 72 2.10 22.90 14.44
CA SER A 72 2.59 24.26 14.69
C SER A 72 4.11 24.25 14.85
N GLU A 73 4.76 25.41 14.80
CA GLU A 73 6.21 25.52 15.02
C GLU A 73 6.61 25.02 16.42
N GLU A 74 5.73 25.21 17.42
CA GLU A 74 5.94 24.73 18.80
C GLU A 74 5.97 23.20 18.88
N SER A 75 5.20 22.51 18.04
CA SER A 75 5.16 21.04 17.98
C SER A 75 6.29 20.44 17.14
N ARG A 76 7.05 21.26 16.40
CA ARG A 76 8.03 20.79 15.41
C ARG A 76 9.10 19.88 16.02
N SER A 77 9.61 20.25 17.18
CA SER A 77 10.62 19.45 17.90
C SER A 77 10.09 18.08 18.33
N ALA A 78 8.84 18.02 18.80
CA ALA A 78 8.19 16.76 19.18
C ALA A 78 7.94 15.85 17.97
N VAL A 79 7.54 16.44 16.83
CA VAL A 79 7.38 15.72 15.56
C VAL A 79 8.73 15.16 15.08
N GLU A 80 9.79 15.96 15.07
CA GLU A 80 11.13 15.53 14.65
C GLU A 80 11.69 14.43 15.55
N ALA A 81 11.51 14.55 16.88
CA ALA A 81 11.90 13.53 17.83
C ALA A 81 11.15 12.21 17.60
N LEU A 82 9.84 12.28 17.33
CA LEU A 82 9.03 11.10 17.05
C LEU A 82 9.43 10.44 15.73
N ILE A 83 9.67 11.22 14.67
CA ILE A 83 10.17 10.71 13.40
C ILE A 83 11.51 9.98 13.60
N ALA A 84 12.43 10.57 14.38
CA ALA A 84 13.74 9.96 14.66
C ALA A 84 13.60 8.63 15.42
N ALA A 85 12.70 8.57 16.42
CA ALA A 85 12.43 7.34 17.17
C ALA A 85 11.87 6.23 16.26
N LEU A 86 10.81 6.53 15.49
CA LEU A 86 10.20 5.56 14.57
C LEU A 86 11.18 5.11 13.47
N ARG A 87 12.02 6.03 12.97
CA ARG A 87 13.09 5.69 12.02
C ARG A 87 14.09 4.72 12.63
N SER A 88 14.53 4.95 13.86
CA SER A 88 15.49 4.06 14.54
C SER A 88 14.94 2.64 14.67
N GLU A 89 13.66 2.49 15.01
CA GLU A 89 13.02 1.17 15.10
C GLU A 89 12.97 0.45 13.76
N VAL A 90 12.58 1.16 12.68
CA VAL A 90 12.53 0.59 11.33
C VAL A 90 13.91 0.21 10.82
N VAL A 91 14.93 1.05 11.05
CA VAL A 91 16.31 0.75 10.65
C VAL A 91 16.84 -0.48 11.41
N ALA A 92 16.57 -0.58 12.71
CA ALA A 92 16.96 -1.74 13.51
C ALA A 92 16.29 -3.03 12.99
N GLU A 93 14.97 -3.03 12.75
CA GLU A 93 14.24 -4.19 12.22
C GLU A 93 14.78 -4.64 10.85
N LEU A 94 15.02 -3.70 9.93
CA LEU A 94 15.56 -4.04 8.61
C LEU A 94 17.02 -4.51 8.68
N GLY A 95 17.78 -4.00 9.66
CA GLY A 95 19.14 -4.47 9.96
C GLY A 95 19.17 -5.92 10.45
N GLU A 96 18.21 -6.34 11.28
CA GLU A 96 18.04 -7.74 11.70
C GLU A 96 17.76 -8.69 10.51
N GLN A 97 17.16 -8.16 9.44
CA GLN A 97 16.92 -8.88 8.18
C GLN A 97 18.12 -8.84 7.21
N GLY A 98 19.25 -8.29 7.65
CA GLY A 98 20.49 -8.23 6.88
C GLY A 98 20.57 -7.10 5.85
N ILE A 99 19.69 -6.09 5.94
CA ILE A 99 19.69 -4.95 5.02
C ILE A 99 20.64 -3.87 5.54
N ALA A 100 21.65 -3.53 4.75
CA ALA A 100 22.64 -2.51 5.11
C ALA A 100 22.00 -1.11 5.17
N GLU A 101 22.39 -0.30 6.16
CA GLU A 101 21.83 1.04 6.37
C GLU A 101 21.98 1.96 5.16
N GLY A 102 23.10 1.87 4.42
CA GLY A 102 23.32 2.64 3.20
C GLY A 102 22.41 2.28 2.02
N ALA A 103 21.70 1.15 2.09
CA ALA A 103 20.71 0.73 1.10
C ALA A 103 19.27 1.11 1.51
N LEU A 104 19.07 1.69 2.71
CA LEU A 104 17.76 2.05 3.21
C LEU A 104 17.32 3.43 2.68
N SER A 105 16.04 3.54 2.36
CA SER A 105 15.37 4.83 2.17
C SER A 105 14.22 4.95 3.16
N THR A 106 14.04 6.14 3.73
CA THR A 106 12.98 6.39 4.72
C THR A 106 12.11 7.54 4.25
N ARG A 107 10.79 7.42 4.48
CA ARG A 107 9.81 8.45 4.12
C ARG A 107 8.91 8.71 5.32
N PRO A 108 9.11 9.82 6.06
CA PRO A 108 8.17 10.21 7.10
C PRO A 108 6.84 10.63 6.47
N VAL A 109 5.74 10.24 7.10
CA VAL A 109 4.37 10.63 6.70
C VAL A 109 3.63 11.12 7.93
N LEU A 110 3.09 12.33 7.85
CA LEU A 110 2.25 12.90 8.89
C LEU A 110 0.79 12.75 8.47
N HIS A 111 0.02 12.01 9.27
CA HIS A 111 -1.43 11.97 9.15
C HIS A 111 -2.03 13.05 10.05
N VAL A 112 -2.50 14.12 9.43
CA VAL A 112 -3.04 15.29 10.13
C VAL A 112 -4.56 15.33 9.93
N ARG A 113 -5.27 15.80 10.95
CA ARG A 113 -6.70 16.08 10.90
C ARG A 113 -6.96 17.53 11.28
N TYR A 114 -8.09 18.08 10.84
CA TYR A 114 -8.52 19.39 11.27
C TYR A 114 -8.87 19.38 12.76
N ASP A 115 -8.70 20.50 13.42
CA ASP A 115 -9.21 20.65 14.78
C ASP A 115 -10.74 20.54 14.78
N GLY A 116 -11.28 19.79 15.74
CA GLY A 116 -12.72 19.51 15.83
C GLY A 116 -13.29 18.40 14.92
N THR A 117 -12.47 17.68 14.14
CA THR A 117 -12.87 16.42 13.47
C THR A 117 -12.47 15.19 14.27
#